data_AF-A0A4Q3F6C4-F1
#
_entry.id   AF-A0A4Q3F6C4-F1
#
_cell.length_a   1.000
_cell.length_b   1.000
_cell.length_c   1.000
_cell.angle_alpha   90.00
_cell.angle_beta   90.00
_cell.angle_gamma   90.00
#
_symmetry.space_group_name_H-M   'P 1'
#
loop_
_entity.id
_entity.type
_entity.pdbx_description
1 polymer ?
#
loop_
_entity_poly.entity_id
_entity_poly.type
_entity_poly.pdbx_seq_one_letter_code
_entity_poly.pdbx_strand_id
1 'polypeptide(L)' 'MNPFNIEIPRKDHNMIVRVENADKPKLTAYNLFYEDQLFGCLVCNENNIWIYEPHAHEALILNAEEIQHLGKQINEQVN' A
#
# COMPACT_ATOMS: atom_id res chain seq x y z
N MET A 1 2.30 14.71 -0.37
CA MET A 1 1.64 14.08 0.79
C MET A 1 2.73 13.63 1.76
N ASN A 2 2.55 13.84 3.07
CA ASN A 2 3.49 13.30 4.05
C ASN A 2 3.30 11.77 4.18
N PRO A 3 4.37 11.01 4.47
CA PRO A 3 4.23 9.60 4.80
C PRO A 3 3.27 9.37 5.96
N PHE A 4 2.50 8.29 5.92
CA PHE A 4 1.64 7.86 7.02
C PHE A 4 1.67 6.34 7.17
N ASN A 5 1.15 5.84 8.29
CA ASN A 5 1.12 4.41 8.59
C ASN A 5 -0.31 3.88 8.53
N ILE A 6 -0.49 2.70 7.96
CA ILE A 6 -1.72 1.92 8.01
C ILE A 6 -1.44 0.62 8.76
N GLU A 7 -2.33 0.27 9.68
CA GLU A 7 -2.32 -1.02 10.35
C GLU A 7 -3.13 -2.04 9.56
N ILE A 8 -2.52 -3.21 9.30
CA ILE A 8 -3.17 -4.37 8.69
C ILE A 8 -3.22 -5.49 9.73
N PRO A 9 -4.43 -5.86 10.21
CA PRO A 9 -4.56 -6.98 11.14
C PRO A 9 -4.20 -8.30 10.45
N ARG A 10 -3.23 -9.03 10.99
CA ARG A 10 -2.96 -10.43 10.59
C ARG A 10 -3.19 -11.35 11.78
N LYS A 11 -3.28 -12.67 11.52
CA LYS A 11 -3.57 -13.67 12.56
C LYS A 11 -2.53 -13.68 13.70
N ASP A 12 -1.26 -13.47 13.36
CA ASP A 12 -0.16 -13.62 14.32
C ASP A 12 0.26 -12.30 14.98
N HIS A 13 0.13 -11.19 14.27
CA HIS A 13 0.42 -9.85 14.77
C HIS A 13 -0.17 -8.80 13.82
N ASN A 14 -0.30 -7.55 14.30
CA ASN A 14 -0.67 -6.44 13.44
C ASN A 14 0.56 -5.96 12.67
N MET A 15 0.39 -5.76 11.38
CA MET A 15 1.45 -5.30 10.48
C MET A 15 1.29 -3.80 10.23
N ILE A 16 2.33 -3.02 10.50
CA ILE A 16 2.32 -1.57 10.26
C ILE A 16 3.00 -1.30 8.92
N VAL A 17 2.21 -0.85 7.96
CA VAL A 17 2.68 -0.48 6.61
C VAL A 17 2.84 1.03 6.54
N ARG A 18 4.05 1.51 6.30
CA ARG A 18 4.29 2.91 5.96
C ARG A 18 4.01 3.12 4.48
N VAL A 19 3.19 4.13 4.19
CA VAL A 19 2.76 4.49 2.85
C VAL A 19 3.40 5.82 2.47
N GLU A 20 4.03 5.83 1.29
CA GLU A 20 4.65 7.02 0.72
C GLU A 20 4.14 7.23 -0.70
N ASN A 21 4.02 8.47 -1.16
CA ASN A 21 3.63 8.73 -2.54
C ASN A 21 4.75 8.23 -3.47
N ALA A 22 4.41 7.36 -4.42
CA ALA A 22 5.32 6.97 -5.48
C ALA A 22 5.19 8.03 -6.57
N ASP A 23 6.20 8.89 -6.71
CA ASP A 23 6.24 10.05 -7.62
C ASP A 23 6.05 9.63 -9.09
N LYS A 24 4.80 9.29 -9.46
CA LYS A 24 4.36 8.81 -10.77
C LYS A 24 3.40 9.86 -11.35
N PRO A 25 3.82 10.64 -12.36
CA PRO A 25 3.12 11.86 -12.80
C PRO A 25 1.74 11.65 -13.47
N LYS A 26 1.26 10.40 -13.59
CA LYS A 26 0.00 10.06 -14.25
C LYS A 26 -0.87 9.05 -13.50
N LEU A 27 -0.39 8.53 -12.36
CA LEU A 27 -1.07 7.48 -11.62
C LEU A 27 -1.02 7.81 -10.14
N THR A 28 -2.13 7.56 -9.46
CA THR A 28 -2.18 7.58 -8.01
C THR A 28 -1.50 6.32 -7.50
N ALA A 29 -0.20 6.43 -7.22
CA ALA A 29 0.64 5.32 -6.81
C ALA A 29 1.30 5.58 -5.46
N TYR A 30 1.43 4.52 -4.66
CA TYR A 30 2.01 4.59 -3.32
C TYR A 30 2.99 3.46 -3.09
N ASN A 31 4.18 3.79 -2.61
CA ASN A 31 5.17 2.83 -2.13
C ASN A 31 4.77 2.33 -0.74
N LEU A 32 4.92 1.03 -0.53
CA LEU A 32 4.59 0.34 0.71
C LEU A 32 5.86 -0.16 1.37
N PHE A 33 6.06 0.24 2.62
CA PHE A 33 7.21 -0.13 3.42
C PHE A 33 6.77 -0.89 4.66
N TYR A 34 7.50 -1.95 4.98
CA TYR A 34 7.37 -2.72 6.22
C TYR A 34 8.77 -2.83 6.82
N GLU A 35 8.93 -2.46 8.09
CA GLU A 35 10.25 -2.41 8.76
C GLU A 35 11.30 -1.62 7.93
N ASP A 36 10.89 -0.46 7.39
CA ASP A 36 11.69 0.41 6.50
C ASP A 36 12.14 -0.21 5.16
N GLN A 37 11.65 -1.40 4.82
CA GLN A 37 11.93 -2.06 3.56
C GLN A 37 10.77 -1.92 2.58
N LEU A 38 11.09 -1.47 1.35
CA LEU A 38 10.14 -1.41 0.25
C LEU A 38 9.76 -2.83 -0.17
N PHE A 39 8.50 -3.22 0.05
CA PHE A 39 8.03 -4.56 -0.30
C PHE A 39 7.01 -4.55 -1.44
N GLY A 40 6.45 -3.40 -1.81
CA GLY A 40 5.58 -3.28 -2.97
C GLY A 40 5.05 -1.89 -3.22
N CYS A 41 4.19 -1.80 -4.23
CA CYS A 41 3.53 -0.57 -4.66
C CYS A 41 2.03 -0.81 -4.84
N LEU A 42 1.22 0.18 -4.46
CA LEU A 42 -0.23 0.20 -4.65
C LEU A 42 -0.57 1.26 -5.68
N VAL A 43 -1.27 0.87 -6.74
CA VAL A 43 -1.65 1.76 -7.85
C VAL A 43 -3.17 1.79 -7.96
N CYS A 44 -3.77 2.97 -7.92
CA CYS A 44 -5.18 3.17 -8.27
C CYS A 44 -5.28 3.49 -9.77
N ASN A 45 -6.03 2.68 -10.50
CA ASN A 45 -6.28 2.92 -11.92
C ASN A 45 -7.47 3.87 -12.16
N GLU A 46 -7.72 4.20 -13.42
CA GLU A 46 -8.81 5.10 -13.85
C GLU A 46 -10.22 4.59 -13.50
N ASN A 47 -10.37 3.29 -13.21
CA ASN A 47 -11.62 2.66 -12.79
C ASN A 47 -11.76 2.59 -11.26
N ASN A 48 -10.90 3.29 -10.49
CA ASN A 48 -10.84 3.23 -9.03
C ASN A 48 -10.53 1.83 -8.47
N ILE A 49 -9.83 1.00 -9.24
CA ILE A 49 -9.38 -0.32 -8.79
C ILE A 49 -7.94 -0.22 -8.29
N TRP A 50 -7.73 -0.70 -7.07
CA TRP A 50 -6.42 -0.81 -6.45
C TRP A 50 -5.70 -2.07 -6.89
N ILE A 51 -4.51 -1.90 -7.45
CA ILE A 51 -3.65 -2.96 -7.97
C ILE A 51 -2.39 -2.98 -7.12
N TYR A 52 -2.03 -4.16 -6.63
CA TYR A 52 -0.80 -4.38 -5.87
C TYR A 52 0.29 -4.94 -6.76
N GLU A 53 1.44 -4.26 -6.77
CA GLU A 53 2.66 -4.66 -7.47
C GLU A 53 3.73 -5.03 -6.44
N PRO A 54 4.02 -6.32 -6.21
CA PRO A 54 5.05 -6.73 -5.26
C PRO A 54 6.45 -6.37 -5.77
N HIS A 55 7.35 -5.98 -4.85
CA HIS A 55 8.75 -5.72 -5.17
C HIS A 55 9.55 -7.05 -5.20
N ALA A 56 10.67 -7.11 -5.93
CA ALA A 56 11.32 -8.37 -6.31
C ALA A 56 12.01 -9.18 -5.18
N HIS A 57 12.01 -8.70 -3.93
CA HIS A 57 12.61 -9.40 -2.78
C HIS A 57 11.53 -10.16 -2.04
N GLU A 58 11.68 -11.48 -1.80
CA GLU A 58 10.82 -12.41 -1.00
C GLU A 58 9.56 -11.76 -0.40
N ALA A 59 8.70 -11.23 -1.26
CA ALA A 59 7.90 -10.08 -0.86
C ALA A 59 6.81 -10.54 0.04
N LEU A 60 6.60 -9.76 1.09
CA LEU A 60 5.40 -9.82 1.88
C LEU A 60 4.19 -9.75 0.93
N ILE A 61 3.56 -10.90 0.69
CA ILE A 61 2.44 -11.01 -0.23
C ILE A 61 1.21 -10.52 0.53
N LEU A 62 0.50 -9.56 -0.08
CA LEU A 62 -0.78 -9.11 0.40
C LEU A 62 -1.88 -9.93 -0.26
N ASN A 63 -2.88 -10.33 0.52
CA ASN A 63 -4.09 -10.93 -0.01
C ASN A 63 -5.09 -9.85 -0.47
N ALA A 64 -6.17 -10.26 -1.13
CA ALA A 64 -7.15 -9.34 -1.69
C ALA A 64 -7.82 -8.42 -0.64
N GLU A 65 -8.10 -8.94 0.56
CA GLU A 65 -8.72 -8.16 1.65
C GLU A 65 -7.75 -7.08 2.16
N GLU A 66 -6.47 -7.42 2.31
CA GLU A 66 -5.41 -6.48 2.73
C GLU A 66 -5.19 -5.37 1.70
N ILE A 67 -5.22 -5.72 0.40
CA ILE A 67 -5.11 -4.75 -0.69
C ILE A 67 -6.30 -3.79 -0.69
N GLN A 68 -7.53 -4.30 -0.50
CA GLN A 68 -8.74 -3.47 -0.42
C GLN A 68 -8.74 -2.57 0.82
N HIS A 69 -8.31 -3.10 1.97
CA HIS A 69 -8.18 -2.33 3.21
C HIS A 69 -7.19 -1.18 3.05
N LEU A 70 -5.99 -1.46 2.52
CA LEU A 70 -5.00 -0.44 2.22
C LEU A 70 -5.56 0.62 1.27
N GLY A 71 -6.15 0.21 0.15
CA GLY A 71 -6.72 1.15 -0.82
C GLY A 71 -7.78 2.07 -0.21
N LYS A 72 -8.66 1.53 0.63
CA LYS A 72 -9.67 2.33 1.35
C LYS A 72 -9.02 3.31 2.32
N GLN A 73 -8.11 2.85 3.17
CA GLN A 73 -7.43 3.68 4.17
C GLN A 73 -6.59 4.79 3.53
N ILE A 74 -5.91 4.49 2.42
CA ILE A 74 -5.21 5.51 1.64
C ILE A 74 -6.22 6.56 1.18
N ASN A 75 -7.29 6.15 0.50
CA ASN A 75 -8.30 7.08 -0.02
C ASN A 75 -8.94 7.98 1.05
N GLU A 76 -9.10 7.50 2.29
CA GLU A 76 -9.59 8.29 3.43
C GLU A 76 -8.56 9.30 3.97
N GLN A 77 -7.26 9.09 3.75
CA GLN A 77 -6.19 9.98 4.21
C GLN A 77 -5.82 11.06 3.18
N VAL A 78 -6.06 10.81 1.88
CA VAL A 78 -5.69 11.73 0.79
C VAL A 78 -6.82 12.62 0.30
N ASN A 79 -8.08 12.28 0.60
CA ASN A 79 -9.25 13.13 0.35
C ASN A 79 -9.62 13.91 1.60
#